data_AF-A0A354UWA4-F1
#
_entry.id   AF-A0A354UWA4-F1
#
_cell.length_a   1.000
_cell.length_b   1.000
_cell.length_c   1.000
_cell.angle_alpha   90.00
_cell.angle_beta   90.00
_cell.angle_gamma   90.00
#
_symmetry.space_group_name_H-M   'P 1'
#
loop_
_entity.id
_entity.type
_entity.pdbx_description
1 polymer ?
#
loop_
_entity_poly.entity_id
_entity_poly.type
_entity_poly.pdbx_seq_one_letter_code
_entity_poly.pdbx_strand_id
1 'polypeptide(L)'
;MKSKKSQYSPLSKVLTVFFVFLCLAWVIPIFEVLINSFKENSAVNLNPFALPNSESFVGFANYIKGMTFGNYPFLKSVSYSLFITVVSVALILLFCSMSAWYIARVNSLGSRIFYYLCLFSMIVPFQMVMFTLT
;
A
#
# COMPACT_ATOMS: atom_id res chain seq x y z
N MET A 1 31.83 29.08 -9.33
CA MET A 1 30.38 28.78 -9.28
C MET A 1 29.92 28.34 -10.67
N LYS A 2 30.02 27.05 -11.02
CA LYS A 2 29.61 26.52 -12.34
C LYS A 2 28.17 26.02 -12.27
N SER A 3 27.26 26.74 -12.91
CA SER A 3 25.85 26.36 -13.05
C SER A 3 25.75 25.05 -13.86
N LYS A 4 25.29 23.97 -13.22
CA LYS A 4 24.92 22.72 -13.90
C LYS A 4 23.66 22.98 -14.73
N LYS A 5 23.81 23.37 -15.99
CA LYS A 5 22.70 23.36 -16.97
C LYS A 5 22.35 21.91 -17.31
N SER A 6 21.43 21.36 -16.53
CA SER A 6 20.34 20.44 -16.91
C SER A 6 20.50 19.70 -18.25
N GLN A 7 21.14 18.51 -18.21
CA GLN A 7 21.15 17.54 -19.31
C GLN A 7 19.86 16.71 -19.33
N TYR A 8 18.72 17.30 -19.72
CA TYR A 8 17.54 16.51 -20.07
C TYR A 8 17.38 16.47 -21.58
N SER A 9 17.49 15.27 -22.16
CA SER A 9 17.17 15.01 -23.56
C SER A 9 15.71 15.44 -23.84
N PRO A 10 15.38 15.93 -25.05
CA PRO A 10 13.99 16.19 -25.45
C PRO A 10 13.07 15.00 -25.15
N LEU A 11 13.60 13.77 -25.32
CA LEU A 11 12.91 12.53 -24.97
C LEU A 11 12.59 12.41 -23.48
N SER A 12 13.52 12.81 -22.60
CA SER A 12 13.29 12.79 -21.15
C SER A 12 12.14 13.71 -20.75
N LYS A 13 12.02 14.88 -21.39
CA LYS A 13 10.90 15.81 -21.11
C LYS A 13 9.56 15.25 -21.56
N VAL A 14 9.51 14.62 -22.73
CA VAL A 14 8.30 13.95 -23.24
C VAL A 14 7.89 12.80 -22.32
N LEU A 15 8.85 11.98 -21.89
CA LEU A 15 8.61 10.88 -20.95
C LEU A 15 8.13 11.39 -19.59
N THR A 16 8.70 12.49 -19.07
CA THR A 16 8.20 13.10 -17.83
C THR A 16 6.75 13.54 -17.96
N VAL A 17 6.37 14.22 -19.05
CA VAL A 17 4.99 14.64 -19.29
C VAL A 17 4.06 13.42 -19.39
N PHE A 18 4.47 12.38 -20.11
CA PHE A 18 3.71 11.12 -20.20
C PHE A 18 3.50 10.46 -18.83
N PHE A 19 4.57 10.33 -18.03
CA PHE A 19 4.47 9.73 -16.68
C PHE A 19 3.60 10.56 -15.74
N VAL A 20 3.57 11.89 -15.89
CA VAL A 20 2.65 12.74 -15.12
C VAL A 20 1.19 12.39 -15.45
N PHE A 21 0.82 12.27 -16.73
CA PHE A 21 -0.53 11.86 -17.11
C PHE A 21 -0.86 10.43 -16.67
N LEU A 22 0.09 9.51 -16.76
CA LEU A 22 -0.08 8.14 -16.29
C LEU A 22 -0.30 8.10 -14.76
N CYS A 23 0.47 8.87 -13.99
CA CYS A 23 0.25 9.01 -12.56
C CYS A 23 -1.14 9.56 -12.25
N LEU A 24 -1.60 10.60 -12.96
CA LEU A 24 -2.93 11.15 -12.76
C LEU A 24 -4.01 10.08 -13.01
N ALA A 25 -3.90 9.33 -14.10
CA ALA A 25 -4.82 8.23 -14.40
C ALA A 25 -4.84 7.16 -13.30
N TRP A 26 -3.68 6.87 -12.70
CA TRP A 26 -3.55 5.88 -11.64
C TRP A 26 -4.16 6.33 -10.30
N VAL A 27 -4.20 7.64 -10.03
CA VAL A 27 -4.75 8.19 -8.78
C VAL A 27 -6.27 8.37 -8.85
N ILE A 28 -6.89 8.39 -10.05
CA ILE A 28 -8.35 8.44 -10.23
C ILE A 28 -9.13 7.49 -9.29
N PRO A 29 -8.83 6.19 -9.18
CA PRO A 29 -9.57 5.29 -8.27
C PRO A 29 -9.46 5.68 -6.79
N ILE A 30 -8.35 6.31 -6.37
CA ILE A 30 -8.18 6.80 -4.99
C ILE A 30 -9.11 8.00 -4.77
N PHE A 31 -9.19 8.91 -5.74
CA PHE A 31 -10.13 10.03 -5.68
C PHE A 31 -11.58 9.56 -5.67
N GLU A 32 -11.91 8.53 -6.44
CA GLU A 32 -13.24 7.91 -6.45
C GLU A 32 -13.63 7.34 -5.09
N VAL A 33 -12.72 6.61 -4.42
CA VAL A 33 -12.97 6.09 -3.07
C VAL A 33 -13.21 7.24 -2.08
N LEU A 34 -12.45 8.33 -2.19
CA LEU A 34 -12.61 9.52 -1.34
C LEU A 34 -13.94 10.22 -1.60
N ILE A 35 -14.35 10.38 -2.85
CA ILE A 35 -15.64 11.00 -3.20
C ILE A 35 -16.79 10.11 -2.72
N ASN A 36 -16.68 8.80 -2.93
CA ASN A 36 -17.70 7.84 -2.52
C ASN A 36 -17.82 7.69 -1.00
N SER A 37 -16.75 7.93 -0.22
CA SER A 37 -16.86 7.92 1.25
C SER A 37 -17.78 9.02 1.81
N PHE A 38 -18.04 10.08 1.05
CA PHE A 38 -18.99 11.14 1.42
C PHE A 38 -20.41 10.93 0.87
N LYS A 39 -20.64 9.89 0.05
CA LYS A 39 -21.95 9.62 -0.54
C LYS A 39 -22.78 8.66 0.30
N GLU A 40 -24.11 8.78 0.21
CA GLU A 40 -25.01 7.76 0.76
C GLU A 40 -24.79 6.40 0.08
N ASN A 41 -24.92 5.30 0.83
CA ASN A 41 -24.68 3.93 0.33
C ASN A 41 -25.53 3.57 -0.92
N SER A 42 -26.73 4.14 -1.04
CA SER A 42 -27.61 4.01 -2.21
C SER A 42 -27.01 4.69 -3.45
N ALA A 43 -26.44 5.88 -3.29
CA ALA A 43 -25.84 6.68 -4.36
C ALA A 43 -24.49 6.12 -4.86
N VAL A 44 -23.74 5.43 -4.00
CA VAL A 44 -22.47 4.77 -4.38
C VAL A 44 -22.68 3.67 -5.41
N ASN A 45 -23.76 2.88 -5.29
CA ASN A 45 -24.02 1.75 -6.21
C ASN A 45 -24.65 2.19 -7.53
N LEU A 46 -25.39 3.30 -7.55
CA LEU A 46 -26.10 3.77 -8.74
C LEU A 46 -25.23 4.65 -9.63
N ASN A 47 -24.40 5.52 -9.05
CA ASN A 47 -23.57 6.47 -9.80
C ASN A 47 -22.17 6.63 -9.15
N PRO A 48 -21.27 5.63 -9.32
CA PRO A 48 -19.95 5.64 -8.69
C PRO A 48 -19.11 6.84 -9.12
N PHE A 49 -19.03 7.15 -10.42
CA PHE A 49 -18.21 8.24 -10.98
C PHE A 49 -18.86 9.64 -10.96
N ALA A 50 -20.10 9.77 -10.47
CA ALA A 50 -20.75 11.08 -10.40
C ALA A 50 -20.21 11.90 -9.24
N LEU A 51 -20.05 13.21 -9.40
CA LEU A 51 -19.71 14.08 -8.26
C LEU A 51 -20.87 14.14 -7.25
N PRO A 52 -20.62 14.40 -5.95
CA PRO A 52 -21.67 14.47 -4.95
C PRO A 52 -22.62 15.64 -5.24
N ASN A 53 -23.91 15.33 -5.41
CA ASN A 53 -25.00 16.31 -5.42
C ASN A 53 -25.51 16.54 -3.99
N SER A 54 -26.25 17.64 -3.76
CA SER A 54 -26.79 18.03 -2.44
C SER A 54 -27.64 16.97 -1.76
N GLU A 55 -28.27 16.07 -2.52
CA GLU A 55 -29.07 14.95 -2.00
C GLU A 55 -28.23 13.71 -1.65
N SER A 56 -27.05 13.57 -2.26
CA SER A 56 -26.19 12.39 -2.08
C SER A 56 -25.09 12.59 -1.04
N PHE A 57 -24.78 13.83 -0.65
CA PHE A 57 -23.71 14.17 0.26
C PHE A 57 -24.15 14.00 1.72
N VAL A 58 -23.66 12.96 2.40
CA VAL A 58 -24.02 12.65 3.80
C VAL A 58 -23.02 13.21 4.82
N GLY A 59 -22.09 14.07 4.37
CA GLY A 59 -21.06 14.69 5.21
C GLY A 59 -20.24 13.64 5.99
N PHE A 60 -20.11 13.83 7.31
CA PHE A 60 -19.34 12.93 8.18
C PHE A 60 -20.16 11.75 8.73
N ALA A 61 -21.44 11.62 8.35
CA ALA A 61 -22.30 10.57 8.90
C ALA A 61 -21.75 9.15 8.61
N ASN A 62 -21.14 8.93 7.45
CA ASN A 62 -20.49 7.66 7.12
C ASN A 62 -19.28 7.35 8.00
N TYR A 63 -18.50 8.36 8.40
CA TYR A 63 -17.36 8.18 9.29
C TYR A 63 -17.82 7.87 10.72
N ILE A 64 -18.85 8.57 11.21
CA ILE A 64 -19.43 8.32 12.53
C ILE A 64 -20.06 6.92 12.56
N LYS A 65 -20.82 6.57 11.52
CA LYS A 65 -21.41 5.24 11.35
C LYS A 65 -20.31 4.18 11.27
N GLY A 66 -19.25 4.38 10.49
CA GLY A 66 -18.13 3.45 10.37
C GLY A 66 -17.37 3.22 11.69
N MET A 67 -17.30 4.22 12.56
CA MET A 67 -16.68 4.10 13.89
C MET A 67 -17.58 3.48 14.96
N THR A 68 -18.91 3.58 14.81
CA THR A 68 -19.89 3.18 15.85
C THR A 68 -20.79 2.02 15.43
N PHE A 69 -20.70 1.54 14.19
CA PHE A 69 -21.57 0.47 13.69
C PHE A 69 -21.41 -0.79 14.53
N GLY A 70 -22.51 -1.23 15.17
CA GLY A 70 -22.60 -2.54 15.83
C GLY A 70 -21.62 -2.79 16.99
N ASN A 71 -21.22 -1.76 17.76
CA ASN A 71 -20.18 -1.89 18.80
C ASN A 71 -18.82 -2.39 18.24
N TYR A 72 -18.55 -2.17 16.95
CA TYR A 72 -17.28 -2.56 16.38
C TYR A 72 -16.13 -1.76 17.02
N PRO A 73 -15.13 -2.40 17.63
CA PRO A 73 -14.07 -1.69 18.32
C PRO A 73 -13.04 -1.16 17.31
N PHE A 74 -13.45 -0.22 16.45
CA PHE A 74 -12.64 0.31 15.35
C PHE A 74 -11.26 0.80 15.83
N LEU A 75 -11.24 1.56 16.92
CA LEU A 75 -9.98 2.04 17.52
C LEU A 75 -9.07 0.90 17.98
N LYS A 76 -9.63 -0.21 18.48
CA LYS A 76 -8.83 -1.40 18.82
C LYS A 76 -8.31 -2.09 17.57
N SER A 77 -9.13 -2.24 16.53
CA SER A 77 -8.69 -2.85 15.26
C SER A 77 -7.54 -2.06 14.62
N VAL A 78 -7.63 -0.73 14.63
CA VAL A 78 -6.57 0.16 14.14
C VAL A 78 -5.32 0.05 15.02
N SER A 79 -5.46 0.04 16.35
CA SER A 79 -4.30 -0.07 17.24
C SER A 79 -3.59 -1.42 17.13
N TYR A 80 -4.32 -2.53 17.03
CA TYR A 80 -3.73 -3.84 16.79
C TYR A 80 -3.03 -3.92 15.43
N SER A 81 -3.66 -3.38 14.37
CA SER A 81 -3.04 -3.35 13.04
C SER A 81 -1.73 -2.55 13.06
N LEU A 82 -1.76 -1.35 13.65
CA LEU A 82 -0.56 -0.51 13.78
C LEU A 82 0.52 -1.21 14.62
N PHE A 83 0.16 -1.78 15.77
CA PHE A 83 1.09 -2.46 16.64
C PHE A 83 1.74 -3.65 15.95
N ILE A 84 0.95 -4.52 15.31
CA ILE A 84 1.45 -5.69 14.59
C ILE A 84 2.36 -5.25 13.45
N THR A 85 1.99 -4.24 12.66
CA THR A 85 2.84 -3.75 11.56
C THR A 85 4.16 -3.19 12.07
N VAL A 86 4.13 -2.29 13.06
CA VAL A 86 5.34 -1.63 13.56
C VAL A 86 6.30 -2.64 14.20
N VAL A 87 5.77 -3.52 15.07
CA VAL A 87 6.58 -4.55 15.73
C VAL A 87 7.13 -5.55 14.73
N SER A 88 6.30 -6.01 13.77
CA SER A 88 6.76 -6.95 12.75
C SER A 88 7.85 -6.35 11.88
N VAL A 89 7.68 -5.12 11.39
CA VAL A 89 8.70 -4.45 10.56
C VAL A 89 9.98 -4.22 11.35
N ALA A 90 9.90 -3.81 12.62
CA ALA A 90 11.09 -3.63 13.46
C ALA A 90 11.87 -4.94 13.66
N LEU A 91 11.17 -6.04 13.95
CA LEU A 91 11.80 -7.36 14.10
C LEU A 91 12.38 -7.86 12.78
N ILE A 92 11.65 -7.73 11.66
CA ILE A 92 12.13 -8.08 10.32
C ILE A 92 13.42 -7.32 10.02
N LEU A 93 13.45 -6.00 10.22
CA LEU A 93 14.64 -5.18 9.97
C LEU A 93 15.83 -5.63 10.81
N LEU A 94 15.62 -5.88 12.11
CA LEU A 94 16.67 -6.33 13.02
C LEU A 94 17.28 -7.66 12.55
N PHE A 95 16.45 -8.69 12.35
CA PHE A 95 16.93 -10.04 12.03
C PHE A 95 17.41 -10.17 10.58
N CYS A 96 16.69 -9.57 9.61
CA CYS A 96 17.08 -9.65 8.20
C CYS A 96 18.36 -8.86 7.93
N SER A 97 18.58 -7.70 8.56
CA SER A 97 19.81 -6.93 8.39
C SER A 97 21.04 -7.69 8.89
N MET A 98 20.97 -8.27 10.10
CA MET A 98 22.06 -9.09 10.66
C MET A 98 22.35 -10.32 9.80
N SER A 99 21.31 -11.02 9.34
CA SER A 99 21.44 -12.20 8.48
C SER A 99 22.02 -11.85 7.11
N ALA A 100 21.54 -10.76 6.50
CA ALA A 100 22.03 -10.29 5.20
C ALA A 100 23.53 -9.94 5.23
N TRP A 101 23.99 -9.30 6.31
CA TRP A 101 25.40 -8.99 6.51
C TRP A 101 26.27 -10.25 6.52
N TYR A 102 25.84 -11.28 7.23
CA TYR A 102 26.58 -12.54 7.34
C TYR A 102 26.64 -13.26 5.99
N ILE A 103 25.50 -13.36 5.29
CA ILE A 103 25.41 -13.99 3.96
C ILE A 103 26.32 -13.28 2.96
N ALA A 104 26.34 -11.95 2.97
CA ALA A 104 27.13 -11.16 2.03
C ALA A 104 28.66 -11.25 2.24
N ARG A 105 29.12 -11.54 3.46
CA ARG A 105 30.55 -11.48 3.82
C ARG A 105 31.22 -12.83 4.03
N VAL A 106 30.51 -13.83 4.54
CA VAL A 106 31.14 -15.07 5.03
C VAL A 106 31.23 -16.16 3.96
N ASN A 107 30.49 -16.04 2.84
CA ASN A 107 30.52 -16.94 1.65
C ASN A 107 30.66 -18.44 1.99
N SER A 108 30.01 -18.89 3.08
CA SER A 108 30.02 -20.28 3.51
C SER A 108 28.93 -21.06 2.78
N LEU A 109 29.11 -22.38 2.64
CA LEU A 109 28.12 -23.25 1.98
C LEU A 109 26.75 -23.20 2.69
N GLY A 110 26.75 -23.10 4.03
CA GLY A 110 25.53 -22.90 4.82
C GLY A 110 24.82 -21.57 4.54
N SER A 111 25.57 -20.46 4.37
CA SER A 111 24.97 -19.16 4.02
C SER A 111 24.32 -19.16 2.63
N ARG A 112 24.89 -19.91 1.67
CA ARG A 112 24.31 -20.08 0.33
C ARG A 112 23.03 -20.91 0.36
N ILE A 113 23.01 -22.03 1.08
CA ILE A 113 21.79 -22.85 1.25
C ILE A 113 20.69 -22.02 1.90
N PHE A 114 21.00 -21.30 2.98
CA PHE A 114 20.04 -20.45 3.67
C PHE A 114 19.46 -19.37 2.74
N TYR A 115 20.30 -18.71 1.95
CA TYR A 115 19.86 -17.71 0.96
C TYR A 115 18.89 -18.31 -0.08
N TYR A 116 19.18 -19.51 -0.61
CA TYR A 116 18.28 -20.18 -1.56
C TYR A 116 16.95 -20.61 -0.94
N LEU A 117 16.94 -21.02 0.34
CA LEU A 117 15.70 -21.31 1.06
C LEU A 117 14.83 -20.04 1.22
N CYS A 118 15.43 -18.89 1.53
CA CYS A 118 14.69 -17.62 1.60
C CYS A 118 14.08 -17.25 0.23
N LEU A 119 14.84 -17.40 -0.86
CA LEU A 119 14.33 -17.16 -2.22
C LEU A 119 13.17 -18.10 -2.57
N PHE A 120 13.29 -19.38 -2.24
CA PHE A 120 12.22 -20.35 -2.46
C PHE A 120 10.93 -19.94 -1.75
N SER A 121 11.03 -19.47 -0.49
CA SER A 121 9.87 -18.97 0.26
C SER A 121 9.21 -17.72 -0.36
N MET A 122 9.93 -16.91 -1.15
CA MET A 122 9.35 -15.74 -1.84
C MET A 122 8.60 -16.12 -3.11
N ILE A 123 8.97 -17.23 -3.75
CA ILE A 123 8.34 -17.71 -4.99
C ILE A 123 6.98 -18.34 -4.69
N VAL A 124 6.83 -18.98 -3.52
CA VAL A 124 5.56 -19.59 -3.12
C VAL A 124 4.49 -18.51 -2.97
N PRO A 125 3.41 -18.55 -3.76
CA PRO A 125 2.34 -17.57 -3.68
C PRO A 125 1.68 -17.64 -2.30
N PHE A 126 1.49 -16.49 -1.68
CA PHE A 126 0.90 -16.36 -0.35
C PHE A 126 -0.47 -17.07 -0.24
N GLN A 127 -1.23 -17.07 -1.33
CA GLN A 127 -2.53 -17.75 -1.43
C GLN A 127 -2.44 -19.26 -1.11
N MET A 128 -1.35 -19.93 -1.51
CA MET A 128 -1.18 -21.36 -1.21
C MET A 128 -1.01 -21.65 0.29
N VAL A 129 -0.42 -20.71 1.04
CA VAL A 129 -0.22 -20.85 2.49
C VAL A 129 -1.52 -20.58 3.26
N MET A 130 -2.42 -19.76 2.71
CA MET A 130 -3.68 -19.39 3.36
C MET A 130 -4.79 -20.45 3.25
N PHE A 131 -4.69 -21.43 2.33
CA PHE A 131 -5.73 -22.46 2.16
C PHE A 131 -6.00 -23.29 3.42
N THR A 132 -5.05 -23.38 4.36
CA THR A 132 -5.24 -24.14 5.60
C THR A 132 -6.01 -23.37 6.69
N LEU A 133 -6.32 -22.08 6.45
CA LEU A 133 -7.03 -21.21 7.39
C LEU A 133 -8.52 -21.03 7.03
N THR A 134 -8.98 -21.62 5.92
CA THR A 134 -10.39 -21.73 5.51
C THR A 134 -10.92 -23.12 5.78
#